data_AF-A0A5A7ZL07-F1
#
_entry.id   AF-A0A5A7ZL07-F1
#
_cell.length_a   1.000
_cell.length_b   1.000
_cell.length_c   1.000
_cell.angle_alpha   90.00
_cell.angle_beta   90.00
_cell.angle_gamma   90.00
#
_symmetry.space_group_name_H-M   'P 1'
#
loop_
_entity.id
_entity.type
_entity.pdbx_description
1 polymer ?
#
loop_
_entity_poly.entity_id
_entity_poly.type
_entity_poly.pdbx_seq_one_letter_code
_entity_poly.pdbx_strand_id
1 'polypeptide(L)'
;MENLYLVKDENQLAAFRDFVVKNAARLQDYLTFLKDEFAVYDLPQAIIWSDFDSATQIIREIPVPAYTNDKRMVMTPELTVWKDLYLLQLENYESSHQTQAIANHYQCLSGNSLLQIVGHELAHWSEHFLDDFDGYGAYIWFEEGMVEYISRKYFFTDEEFRVEKACNQSLVELFQKKYGWHSLNDFGSSTYQGNYASIFYEYWRSFLTVDKLVENLGSVQAVFDSYHRWANTDKTLPLLDWFIEQKIIDKEI
;
A
#
# COMPACT_ATOMS: atom_id res chain seq x y z
N MET A 1 -10.33 15.23 -11.42
CA MET A 1 -9.62 13.98 -11.76
C MET A 1 -10.23 13.39 -13.02
N GLU A 2 -9.52 13.44 -14.14
CA GLU A 2 -9.93 12.84 -15.41
C GLU A 2 -9.64 11.32 -15.42
N ASN A 3 -10.45 10.54 -16.15
CA ASN A 3 -10.18 9.12 -16.37
C ASN A 3 -9.62 8.94 -17.78
N LEU A 4 -8.34 8.61 -17.86
CA LEU A 4 -7.63 8.32 -19.11
C LEU A 4 -7.37 6.82 -19.23
N TYR A 5 -7.32 6.33 -20.46
CA TYR A 5 -7.19 4.90 -20.74
C TYR A 5 -6.03 4.67 -21.71
N LEU A 6 -5.04 3.90 -21.28
CA LEU A 6 -3.95 3.42 -22.13
C LEU A 6 -4.15 1.92 -22.35
N VAL A 7 -4.68 1.55 -23.51
CA VAL A 7 -5.19 0.22 -23.80
C VAL A 7 -4.75 -0.26 -25.17
N LYS A 8 -4.66 -1.59 -25.34
CA LYS A 8 -4.21 -2.24 -26.58
C LYS A 8 -5.31 -2.34 -27.63
N ASP A 9 -6.56 -2.49 -27.21
CA ASP A 9 -7.71 -2.67 -28.11
C ASP A 9 -9.05 -2.21 -27.50
N GLU A 10 -10.12 -2.29 -28.29
CA GLU A 10 -11.48 -1.89 -27.91
C GLU A 10 -12.09 -2.75 -26.80
N ASN A 11 -11.74 -4.04 -26.71
CA ASN A 11 -12.26 -4.93 -25.68
C ASN A 11 -11.69 -4.52 -24.31
N GLN A 12 -10.39 -4.22 -24.26
CA GLN A 12 -9.75 -3.73 -23.04
C GLN A 12 -10.29 -2.35 -22.64
N LEU A 13 -10.52 -1.46 -23.61
CA LEU A 13 -11.17 -0.16 -23.35
C LEU A 13 -12.55 -0.35 -22.70
N ALA A 14 -13.37 -1.26 -23.24
CA ALA A 14 -14.69 -1.56 -22.72
C ALA A 14 -14.62 -2.12 -21.29
N ALA A 15 -13.72 -3.08 -21.04
CA ALA A 15 -13.52 -3.67 -19.71
C ALA A 15 -13.08 -2.63 -18.67
N PHE A 16 -12.14 -1.76 -19.01
CA PHE A 16 -11.64 -0.74 -18.08
C PHE A 16 -12.71 0.31 -17.79
N ARG A 17 -13.47 0.74 -18.80
CA ARG A 17 -14.61 1.64 -18.59
C ARG A 17 -15.68 1.01 -17.72
N ASP A 18 -15.98 -0.28 -17.92
CA ASP A 18 -16.94 -1.00 -17.07
C ASP A 18 -16.48 -1.03 -15.61
N PHE A 19 -15.20 -1.33 -15.35
CA PHE A 19 -14.63 -1.25 -14.01
C PHE A 19 -14.82 0.13 -13.37
N VAL A 20 -14.49 1.21 -14.08
CA VAL A 20 -14.63 2.58 -13.58
C VAL A 20 -16.09 2.92 -13.30
N VAL A 21 -16.99 2.65 -14.25
CA VAL A 21 -18.44 2.96 -14.11
C VAL A 21 -19.05 2.17 -12.96
N LYS A 22 -18.76 0.86 -12.86
CA LYS A 22 -19.28 -0.01 -11.82
C LYS A 22 -18.87 0.41 -10.41
N ASN A 23 -17.69 1.03 -10.28
CA ASN A 23 -17.14 1.40 -8.99
C ASN A 23 -17.17 2.91 -8.69
N ALA A 24 -17.71 3.73 -9.61
CA ALA A 24 -17.69 5.19 -9.50
C ALA A 24 -18.27 5.70 -8.17
N ALA A 25 -19.40 5.15 -7.72
CA ALA A 25 -20.02 5.53 -6.46
C ALA A 25 -19.10 5.23 -5.25
N ARG A 26 -18.54 4.01 -5.19
CA ARG A 26 -17.65 3.59 -4.10
C ARG A 26 -16.37 4.42 -4.03
N LEU A 27 -15.80 4.76 -5.18
CA LEU A 27 -14.62 5.63 -5.26
C LEU A 27 -14.95 7.06 -4.86
N GLN A 28 -16.12 7.58 -5.25
CA GLN A 28 -16.56 8.91 -4.83
C GLN A 28 -16.83 8.99 -3.32
N ASP A 29 -17.42 7.94 -2.74
CA ASP A 29 -17.61 7.83 -1.30
C ASP A 29 -16.26 7.82 -0.57
N TYR A 30 -15.30 7.04 -1.08
CA TYR A 30 -13.95 6.99 -0.51
C TYR A 30 -13.20 8.33 -0.61
N LEU A 31 -13.31 9.05 -1.73
CA LEU A 31 -12.73 10.39 -1.87
C LEU A 31 -13.34 11.38 -0.88
N THR A 32 -14.64 11.25 -0.59
CA THR A 32 -15.32 12.07 0.42
C THR A 32 -14.79 11.73 1.82
N PHE A 33 -14.67 10.45 2.14
CA PHE A 33 -14.05 9.96 3.37
C PHE A 33 -12.61 10.46 3.54
N LEU A 34 -11.79 10.37 2.49
CA LEU A 34 -10.41 10.86 2.51
C LEU A 34 -10.33 12.37 2.74
N LYS A 35 -11.21 13.13 2.11
CA LYS A 35 -11.30 14.58 2.31
C LYS A 35 -11.66 14.93 3.76
N ASP A 36 -12.66 14.26 4.31
CA ASP A 36 -13.24 14.62 5.61
C ASP A 36 -12.34 14.14 6.78
N GLU A 37 -11.74 12.95 6.67
CA GLU A 37 -10.95 12.34 7.75
C GLU A 37 -9.44 12.55 7.61
N PHE A 38 -8.94 12.68 6.37
CA PHE A 38 -7.50 12.74 6.06
C PHE A 38 -7.09 14.00 5.32
N ALA A 39 -7.97 15.00 5.27
CA ALA A 39 -7.69 16.30 4.68
C ALA A 39 -7.19 16.23 3.22
N VAL A 40 -7.59 15.21 2.45
CA VAL A 40 -7.24 15.11 1.02
C VAL A 40 -8.05 16.14 0.23
N TYR A 41 -7.45 17.31 -0.02
CA TYR A 41 -8.07 18.39 -0.78
C TYR A 41 -7.61 18.43 -2.23
N ASP A 42 -6.33 18.15 -2.44
CA ASP A 42 -5.75 18.01 -3.76
C ASP A 42 -5.82 16.56 -4.20
N LEU A 43 -6.04 16.38 -5.50
CA LEU A 43 -6.17 15.07 -6.13
C LEU A 43 -5.31 15.06 -7.40
N PRO A 44 -4.91 13.86 -7.86
CA PRO A 44 -4.25 13.76 -9.15
C PRO A 44 -5.15 14.35 -10.24
N GLN A 45 -4.53 15.05 -11.18
CA GLN A 45 -5.23 15.66 -12.31
C GLN A 45 -5.94 14.58 -13.13
N ALA A 46 -5.32 13.41 -13.25
CA ALA A 46 -5.89 12.24 -13.92
C ALA A 46 -5.52 10.91 -13.26
N ILE A 47 -6.41 9.93 -13.40
CA ILE A 47 -6.09 8.51 -13.28
C ILE A 47 -5.90 7.95 -14.68
N ILE A 48 -4.77 7.28 -14.91
CA ILE A 48 -4.49 6.52 -16.12
C ILE A 48 -4.71 5.04 -15.84
N TRP A 49 -5.80 4.51 -16.39
CA TRP A 49 -6.10 3.08 -16.38
C TRP A 49 -5.33 2.41 -17.52
N SER A 50 -4.39 1.54 -17.17
CA SER A 50 -3.41 1.00 -18.10
C SER A 50 -3.30 -0.51 -17.99
N ASP A 51 -2.97 -1.19 -19.10
CA ASP A 51 -2.48 -2.56 -19.02
C ASP A 51 -1.12 -2.64 -18.31
N PHE A 52 -0.74 -3.84 -17.86
CA PHE A 52 0.48 -4.08 -17.10
C PHE A 52 1.75 -3.57 -17.81
N ASP A 53 1.96 -3.93 -19.08
CA ASP A 53 3.17 -3.57 -19.82
C ASP A 53 3.24 -2.06 -20.03
N SER A 54 2.10 -1.46 -20.37
CA SER A 54 1.99 -0.01 -20.53
C SER A 54 2.30 0.73 -19.22
N ALA A 55 1.85 0.22 -18.07
CA ALA A 55 2.09 0.83 -16.77
C ALA A 55 3.56 0.71 -16.32
N THR A 56 4.20 -0.43 -16.59
CA THR A 56 5.50 -0.84 -16.01
C THR A 56 6.70 -0.69 -16.95
N GLN A 57 6.47 -0.50 -18.25
CA GLN A 57 7.55 -0.39 -19.25
C GLN A 57 7.41 0.88 -20.11
N ILE A 58 6.19 1.34 -20.38
CA ILE A 58 5.96 2.49 -21.27
C ILE A 58 5.85 3.79 -20.49
N ILE A 59 4.94 3.86 -19.50
CA ILE A 59 4.74 5.09 -18.73
C ILE A 59 5.90 5.33 -17.76
N ARG A 60 6.37 4.25 -17.11
CA ARG A 60 7.49 4.29 -16.16
C ARG A 60 8.10 2.90 -16.04
N GLU A 61 9.43 2.82 -16.03
CA GLU A 61 10.16 1.57 -15.82
C GLU A 61 10.19 1.19 -14.33
N ILE A 62 9.12 0.56 -13.86
CA ILE A 62 8.97 0.06 -12.48
C ILE A 62 8.19 -1.27 -12.47
N PRO A 63 8.38 -2.15 -11.47
CA PRO A 63 7.81 -3.50 -11.49
C PRO A 63 6.31 -3.57 -11.15
N VAL A 64 5.76 -2.59 -10.41
CA VAL A 64 4.37 -2.63 -9.92
C VAL A 64 3.50 -1.67 -10.75
N PRO A 65 2.33 -2.09 -11.27
CA PRO A 65 1.49 -1.29 -12.15
C PRO A 65 0.52 -0.38 -11.38
N ALA A 66 0.92 0.10 -10.19
CA ALA A 66 0.19 1.08 -9.39
C ALA A 66 1.20 2.07 -8.81
N TYR A 67 0.96 3.36 -9.04
CA TYR A 67 1.77 4.44 -8.50
C TYR A 67 1.11 5.80 -8.73
N THR A 68 1.39 6.74 -7.83
CA THR A 68 0.97 8.14 -7.91
C THR A 68 2.17 9.11 -7.92
N ASN A 69 1.91 10.34 -8.34
CA ASN A 69 2.80 11.50 -8.19
C ASN A 69 1.97 12.79 -8.19
N ASP A 70 2.62 13.95 -8.08
CA ASP A 70 2.05 15.31 -8.09
C ASP A 70 1.09 15.64 -9.25
N LYS A 71 0.99 14.80 -10.28
CA LYS A 71 0.13 15.03 -11.45
C LYS A 71 -0.88 13.94 -11.68
N ARG A 72 -0.51 12.67 -11.50
CA ARG A 72 -1.31 11.54 -11.97
C ARG A 72 -1.13 10.31 -11.10
N MET A 73 -2.17 9.49 -11.10
CA MET A 73 -2.14 8.11 -10.68
C MET A 73 -2.15 7.20 -11.91
N VAL A 74 -1.42 6.09 -11.86
CA VAL A 74 -1.46 5.01 -12.85
C VAL A 74 -1.87 3.74 -12.14
N MET A 75 -2.79 2.98 -12.72
CA MET A 75 -3.28 1.73 -12.13
C MET A 75 -3.76 0.75 -13.19
N THR A 76 -3.42 -0.53 -13.05
CA THR A 76 -4.03 -1.62 -13.83
C THR A 76 -5.29 -2.17 -13.15
N PRO A 77 -6.50 -2.02 -13.74
CA PRO A 77 -7.76 -2.46 -13.14
C PRO A 77 -8.11 -3.93 -13.46
N GLU A 78 -7.10 -4.80 -13.62
CA GLU A 78 -7.27 -6.20 -14.01
C GLU A 78 -6.92 -7.14 -12.87
N LEU A 79 -7.94 -7.80 -12.31
CA LEU A 79 -7.76 -8.67 -11.14
C LEU A 79 -6.76 -9.80 -11.39
N THR A 80 -6.76 -10.39 -12.58
CA THR A 80 -5.84 -11.48 -12.95
C THR A 80 -4.39 -11.03 -12.92
N VAL A 81 -4.09 -9.82 -13.39
CA VAL A 81 -2.73 -9.24 -13.35
C VAL A 81 -2.23 -9.18 -11.90
N TRP A 82 -3.07 -8.72 -10.97
CA TRP A 82 -2.70 -8.64 -9.55
C TRP A 82 -2.52 -10.00 -8.90
N LYS A 83 -3.35 -10.98 -9.24
CA LYS A 83 -3.19 -12.36 -8.76
C LYS A 83 -1.85 -12.93 -9.21
N ASP A 84 -1.51 -12.78 -10.49
CA ASP A 84 -0.25 -13.27 -11.04
C ASP A 84 0.94 -12.56 -10.39
N LEU A 85 0.87 -11.23 -10.25
CA LEU A 85 1.92 -10.42 -9.63
C LEU A 85 2.17 -10.81 -8.17
N TYR A 86 1.12 -10.99 -7.37
CA TYR A 86 1.28 -11.41 -5.98
C TYR A 86 1.84 -12.84 -5.87
N LEU A 87 1.53 -13.74 -6.80
CA LEU A 87 2.15 -15.07 -6.84
C LEU A 87 3.65 -15.02 -7.16
N LEU A 88 4.14 -14.02 -7.89
CA LEU A 88 5.58 -13.84 -8.12
C LEU A 88 6.36 -13.60 -6.82
N GLN A 89 5.72 -13.10 -5.77
CA GLN A 89 6.34 -12.98 -4.44
C GLN A 89 6.75 -14.34 -3.87
N LEU A 90 6.14 -15.44 -4.34
CA LEU A 90 6.43 -16.80 -3.90
C LEU A 90 7.43 -17.54 -4.79
N GLU A 91 7.85 -16.97 -5.92
CA GLU A 91 8.63 -17.67 -6.97
C GLU A 91 9.92 -18.31 -6.45
N ASN A 92 10.53 -17.68 -5.45
CA ASN A 92 11.82 -18.07 -4.89
C ASN A 92 11.67 -19.00 -3.68
N TYR A 93 10.47 -19.44 -3.32
CA TYR A 93 10.24 -20.31 -2.17
C TYR A 93 9.86 -21.73 -2.60
N GLU A 94 10.30 -22.71 -1.80
CA GLU A 94 9.88 -24.09 -2.00
C GLU A 94 8.39 -24.25 -1.68
N SER A 95 7.76 -25.23 -2.33
CA SER A 95 6.38 -25.60 -2.02
C SER A 95 6.29 -26.14 -0.60
N SER A 96 5.38 -25.57 0.19
CA SER A 96 5.11 -25.91 1.58
C SER A 96 3.65 -25.63 1.88
N HIS A 97 3.16 -26.09 3.03
CA HIS A 97 1.81 -25.77 3.48
C HIS A 97 1.60 -24.24 3.61
N GLN A 98 2.63 -23.50 4.06
CA GLN A 98 2.59 -22.05 4.19
C GLN A 98 2.50 -21.36 2.82
N THR A 99 3.38 -21.71 1.88
CA THR A 99 3.36 -21.11 0.53
C THR A 99 2.11 -21.48 -0.26
N GLN A 100 1.55 -22.68 -0.05
CA GLN A 100 0.26 -23.06 -0.64
C GLN A 100 -0.91 -22.26 -0.05
N ALA A 101 -0.92 -22.02 1.26
CA ALA A 101 -1.95 -21.21 1.90
C ALA A 101 -1.93 -19.76 1.39
N ILE A 102 -0.74 -19.16 1.25
CA ILE A 102 -0.57 -17.82 0.68
C ILE A 102 -1.01 -17.80 -0.79
N ALA A 103 -0.60 -18.78 -1.59
CA ALA A 103 -1.01 -18.87 -3.00
C ALA A 103 -2.54 -18.99 -3.16
N ASN A 104 -3.18 -19.77 -2.29
CA ASN A 104 -4.64 -19.90 -2.28
C ASN A 104 -5.32 -18.57 -1.92
N HIS A 105 -4.78 -17.82 -0.95
CA HIS A 105 -5.26 -16.47 -0.62
C HIS A 105 -5.21 -15.55 -1.84
N TYR A 106 -4.08 -15.48 -2.54
CA TYR A 106 -3.96 -14.66 -3.75
C TYR A 106 -4.89 -15.09 -4.88
N GLN A 107 -5.20 -16.39 -5.01
CA GLN A 107 -6.21 -16.83 -5.97
C GLN A 107 -7.64 -16.38 -5.61
N CYS A 108 -7.90 -16.06 -4.35
CA CYS A 108 -9.19 -15.63 -3.83
C CYS A 108 -9.37 -14.10 -3.76
N LEU A 109 -8.44 -13.29 -4.28
CA LEU A 109 -8.59 -11.83 -4.32
C LEU A 109 -9.91 -11.42 -4.99
N SER A 110 -10.51 -10.34 -4.48
CA SER A 110 -11.83 -9.84 -4.86
C SER A 110 -11.74 -8.49 -5.56
N GLY A 111 -12.89 -7.96 -6.01
CA GLY A 111 -12.95 -6.59 -6.52
C GLY A 111 -12.60 -5.54 -5.46
N ASN A 112 -12.74 -5.86 -4.17
CA ASN A 112 -12.31 -4.97 -3.09
C ASN A 112 -10.78 -4.83 -3.06
N SER A 113 -10.03 -5.86 -3.44
CA SER A 113 -8.56 -5.80 -3.56
C SER A 113 -8.12 -4.75 -4.58
N LEU A 114 -8.80 -4.68 -5.75
CA LEU A 114 -8.51 -3.65 -6.74
C LEU A 114 -8.83 -2.24 -6.25
N LEU A 115 -9.96 -2.07 -5.54
CA LEU A 115 -10.33 -0.77 -4.99
C LEU A 115 -9.42 -0.35 -3.85
N GLN A 116 -8.93 -1.30 -3.06
CA GLN A 116 -7.95 -1.03 -2.02
C GLN A 116 -6.66 -0.48 -2.62
N ILE A 117 -6.15 -1.03 -3.72
CA ILE A 117 -4.96 -0.50 -4.40
C ILE A 117 -5.21 0.92 -4.93
N VAL A 118 -6.36 1.17 -5.57
CA VAL A 118 -6.74 2.56 -5.95
C VAL A 118 -6.81 3.47 -4.72
N GLY A 119 -7.35 2.95 -3.62
CA GLY A 119 -7.51 3.69 -2.38
C GLY A 119 -6.20 4.02 -1.68
N HIS A 120 -5.21 3.12 -1.77
CA HIS A 120 -3.86 3.29 -1.28
C HIS A 120 -3.20 4.48 -2.00
N GLU A 121 -3.21 4.46 -3.35
CA GLU A 121 -2.63 5.54 -4.16
C GLU A 121 -3.28 6.91 -3.90
N LEU A 122 -4.59 6.93 -3.68
CA LEU A 122 -5.31 8.17 -3.36
C LEU A 122 -5.04 8.68 -1.94
N ALA A 123 -4.72 7.78 -0.99
CA ALA A 123 -4.49 8.16 0.39
C ALA A 123 -3.13 8.85 0.61
N HIS A 124 -2.16 8.67 -0.28
CA HIS A 124 -0.88 9.43 -0.24
C HIS A 124 -1.07 10.94 -0.34
N TRP A 125 -2.20 11.42 -0.88
CA TRP A 125 -2.52 12.83 -1.02
C TRP A 125 -3.04 13.48 0.29
N SER A 126 -2.88 12.80 1.41
CA SER A 126 -3.32 13.26 2.73
C SER A 126 -2.35 14.31 3.27
N GLU A 127 -2.89 15.49 3.60
CA GLU A 127 -2.16 16.60 4.25
C GLU A 127 -1.67 16.25 5.67
N HIS A 128 -2.07 15.10 6.22
CA HIS A 128 -1.52 14.61 7.48
C HIS A 128 -0.09 14.06 7.34
N PHE A 129 0.39 13.76 6.14
CA PHE A 129 1.79 13.39 5.93
C PHE A 129 2.68 14.63 5.84
N LEU A 130 3.93 14.53 6.28
CA LEU A 130 4.88 15.65 6.19
C LEU A 130 5.41 15.79 4.77
N ASP A 131 5.39 17.02 4.28
CA ASP A 131 5.94 17.39 2.97
C ASP A 131 7.42 17.03 2.81
N ASP A 132 7.71 16.64 1.57
CA ASP A 132 8.89 15.94 1.12
C ASP A 132 10.07 16.88 0.82
N PHE A 133 10.78 17.39 1.83
CA PHE A 133 12.01 18.17 1.57
C PHE A 133 13.23 17.89 2.44
N ASP A 134 13.11 17.32 3.64
CA ASP A 134 14.28 16.89 4.44
C ASP A 134 13.96 15.65 5.30
N GLY A 135 14.49 14.48 4.90
CA GLY A 135 14.47 13.26 5.71
C GLY A 135 13.38 12.23 5.37
N TYR A 136 12.76 12.30 4.19
CA TYR A 136 11.73 11.35 3.72
C TYR A 136 12.06 9.88 4.00
N GLY A 137 13.31 9.49 3.77
CA GLY A 137 13.80 8.13 4.05
C GLY A 137 13.57 7.63 5.48
N ALA A 138 13.44 8.52 6.48
CA ALA A 138 13.28 8.13 7.88
C ALA A 138 11.84 7.72 8.27
N TYR A 139 10.85 7.92 7.39
CA TYR A 139 9.44 7.63 7.70
C TYR A 139 8.63 7.08 6.51
N ILE A 140 9.25 6.66 5.41
CA ILE A 140 8.55 6.03 4.27
C ILE A 140 7.67 4.86 4.73
N TRP A 141 8.20 3.99 5.60
CA TRP A 141 7.45 2.88 6.16
C TRP A 141 6.14 3.30 6.83
N PHE A 142 6.13 4.48 7.46
CA PHE A 142 4.95 4.97 8.16
C PHE A 142 3.89 5.41 7.16
N GLU A 143 4.28 6.18 6.14
CA GLU A 143 3.35 6.60 5.08
C GLU A 143 2.75 5.39 4.37
N GLU A 144 3.59 4.50 3.85
CA GLU A 144 3.16 3.27 3.16
C GLU A 144 2.27 2.39 4.05
N GLY A 145 2.64 2.24 5.33
CA GLY A 145 1.85 1.47 6.30
C GLY A 145 0.49 2.10 6.58
N MET A 146 0.43 3.44 6.68
CA MET A 146 -0.82 4.18 6.93
C MET A 146 -1.75 4.12 5.73
N VAL A 147 -1.26 4.33 4.51
CA VAL A 147 -2.10 4.26 3.30
C VAL A 147 -2.59 2.84 3.03
N GLU A 148 -1.79 1.81 3.32
CA GLU A 148 -2.22 0.41 3.34
C GLU A 148 -3.32 0.19 4.38
N TYR A 149 -3.13 0.64 5.62
CA TYR A 149 -4.13 0.47 6.69
C TYR A 149 -5.46 1.16 6.35
N ILE A 150 -5.42 2.43 5.96
CA ILE A 150 -6.61 3.25 5.67
C ILE A 150 -7.43 2.63 4.53
N SER A 151 -6.77 2.31 3.42
CA SER A 151 -7.44 1.74 2.25
C SER A 151 -8.03 0.35 2.54
N ARG A 152 -7.29 -0.52 3.25
CA ARG A 152 -7.78 -1.85 3.65
C ARG A 152 -8.96 -1.73 4.59
N LYS A 153 -8.90 -0.88 5.62
CA LYS A 153 -10.02 -0.71 6.57
C LYS A 153 -11.30 -0.17 5.91
N TYR A 154 -11.17 0.60 4.84
CA TYR A 154 -12.32 1.13 4.12
C TYR A 154 -12.93 0.12 3.14
N PHE A 155 -12.10 -0.52 2.32
CA PHE A 155 -12.59 -1.35 1.22
C PHE A 155 -12.82 -2.81 1.58
N PHE A 156 -12.09 -3.36 2.56
CA PHE A 156 -12.24 -4.74 2.97
C PHE A 156 -13.35 -4.90 3.99
N THR A 157 -14.02 -6.05 3.91
CA THR A 157 -14.80 -6.54 5.05
C THR A 157 -13.88 -6.89 6.22
N ASP A 158 -14.43 -6.99 7.44
CA ASP A 158 -13.66 -7.41 8.62
C ASP A 158 -12.95 -8.75 8.41
N GLU A 159 -13.58 -9.68 7.68
CA GLU A 159 -12.99 -10.98 7.35
C GLU A 159 -11.87 -10.86 6.32
N GLU A 160 -12.07 -10.09 5.24
CA GLU A 160 -11.01 -9.81 4.26
C GLU A 160 -9.80 -9.15 4.93
N PHE A 161 -10.01 -8.16 5.81
CA PHE A 161 -8.95 -7.51 6.58
C PHE A 161 -8.20 -8.49 7.48
N ARG A 162 -8.93 -9.35 8.20
CA ARG A 162 -8.33 -10.36 9.09
C ARG A 162 -7.51 -11.39 8.32
N VAL A 163 -8.01 -11.88 7.19
CA VAL A 163 -7.32 -12.86 6.35
C VAL A 163 -6.08 -12.23 5.70
N GLU A 164 -6.19 -11.00 5.18
CA GLU A 164 -5.05 -10.26 4.64
C GLU A 164 -3.96 -10.05 5.70
N LYS A 165 -4.34 -9.63 6.92
CA LYS A 165 -3.39 -9.48 8.04
C LYS A 165 -2.66 -10.78 8.36
N ALA A 166 -3.36 -11.91 8.41
CA ALA A 166 -2.75 -13.21 8.65
C ALA A 166 -1.83 -13.66 7.48
N CYS A 167 -2.19 -13.30 6.25
CA CYS A 167 -1.37 -13.55 5.07
C CYS A 167 -0.06 -12.75 5.13
N ASN A 168 -0.13 -11.44 5.41
CA ASN A 168 1.04 -10.58 5.56
C ASN A 168 1.96 -11.07 6.69
N GLN A 169 1.42 -11.52 7.82
CA GLN A 169 2.22 -12.13 8.90
C GLN A 169 2.97 -13.36 8.41
N SER A 170 2.28 -14.24 7.68
CA SER A 170 2.88 -15.45 7.10
C SER A 170 3.99 -15.12 6.09
N LEU A 171 3.80 -14.08 5.27
CA LEU A 171 4.79 -13.60 4.30
C LEU A 171 6.03 -13.02 4.97
N VAL A 172 5.85 -12.21 6.03
CA VAL A 172 6.97 -11.66 6.82
C VAL A 172 7.79 -12.77 7.46
N GLU A 173 7.14 -13.75 8.10
CA GLU A 173 7.83 -14.91 8.69
C GLU A 173 8.61 -15.71 7.62
N LEU A 174 7.98 -15.94 6.47
CA LEU A 174 8.57 -16.68 5.36
C LEU A 174 9.80 -15.94 4.81
N PHE A 175 9.71 -14.61 4.64
CA PHE A 175 10.81 -13.76 4.19
C PHE A 175 11.96 -13.73 5.19
N GLN A 176 11.67 -13.45 6.46
CA GLN A 176 12.69 -13.36 7.51
C GLN A 176 13.45 -14.68 7.68
N LYS A 177 12.77 -15.83 7.56
CA LYS A 177 13.42 -17.14 7.62
C LYS A 177 14.45 -17.35 6.51
N LYS A 178 14.23 -16.78 5.33
CA LYS A 178 15.10 -16.97 4.15
C LYS A 178 16.18 -15.90 4.04
N TYR A 179 15.82 -14.64 4.26
CA TYR A 179 16.67 -13.49 3.95
C TYR A 179 17.18 -12.76 5.20
N GLY A 180 16.65 -13.10 6.38
CA GLY A 180 16.96 -12.41 7.63
C GLY A 180 16.06 -11.20 7.87
N TRP A 181 16.36 -10.48 8.94
CA TRP A 181 15.64 -9.29 9.38
C TRP A 181 16.53 -8.05 9.27
N HIS A 182 15.92 -6.91 8.95
CA HIS A 182 16.52 -5.57 9.00
C HIS A 182 15.45 -4.55 9.41
N SER A 183 15.83 -3.31 9.71
CA SER A 183 14.91 -2.35 10.32
C SER A 183 14.00 -1.68 9.28
N LEU A 184 12.75 -1.31 9.63
CA LEU A 184 11.94 -0.41 8.80
C LEU A 184 12.54 1.01 8.70
N ASN A 185 13.44 1.39 9.61
CA ASN A 185 14.26 2.60 9.43
C ASN A 185 15.19 2.49 8.22
N ASP A 186 15.45 1.27 7.72
CA ASP A 186 16.24 1.03 6.51
C ASP A 186 15.36 1.01 5.24
N PHE A 187 14.03 1.19 5.36
CA PHE A 187 13.14 1.26 4.20
C PHE A 187 13.43 2.52 3.40
N GLY A 188 14.03 2.35 2.21
CA GLY A 188 14.38 3.44 1.32
C GLY A 188 14.47 3.02 -0.13
N SER A 189 15.08 3.88 -0.95
CA SER A 189 15.16 3.69 -2.41
C SER A 189 15.88 2.40 -2.84
N SER A 190 16.73 1.81 -1.99
CA SER A 190 17.39 0.52 -2.25
C SER A 190 16.41 -0.66 -2.28
N THR A 191 15.25 -0.55 -1.63
CA THR A 191 14.21 -1.59 -1.60
C THR A 191 13.67 -1.92 -2.99
N TYR A 192 13.67 -0.94 -3.90
CA TYR A 192 13.14 -1.11 -5.27
C TYR A 192 14.10 -1.83 -6.24
N GLN A 193 15.27 -2.29 -5.77
CA GLN A 193 16.25 -3.03 -6.59
C GLN A 193 16.16 -4.56 -6.42
N GLY A 194 15.30 -5.05 -5.52
CA GLY A 194 15.12 -6.48 -5.23
C GLY A 194 14.07 -7.18 -6.10
N ASN A 195 13.84 -8.47 -5.82
CA ASN A 195 12.70 -9.20 -6.40
C ASN A 195 11.37 -8.74 -5.78
N TYR A 196 10.23 -9.17 -6.31
CA TYR A 196 8.91 -8.79 -5.79
C TYR A 196 8.76 -9.06 -4.29
N ALA A 197 9.29 -10.18 -3.78
CA ALA A 197 9.25 -10.47 -2.35
C ALA A 197 9.99 -9.40 -1.54
N SER A 198 11.17 -8.95 -1.98
CA SER A 198 11.93 -7.87 -1.34
C SER A 198 11.21 -6.52 -1.43
N ILE A 199 10.55 -6.23 -2.54
CA ILE A 199 9.81 -4.98 -2.72
C ILE A 199 8.64 -4.94 -1.74
N PHE A 200 7.81 -5.99 -1.70
CA PHE A 200 6.60 -6.02 -0.87
C PHE A 200 6.88 -6.28 0.60
N TYR A 201 8.05 -6.83 0.97
CA TYR A 201 8.40 -7.13 2.35
C TYR A 201 8.26 -5.92 3.27
N GLU A 202 8.74 -4.75 2.83
CA GLU A 202 8.62 -3.52 3.61
C GLU A 202 7.16 -3.08 3.78
N TYR A 203 6.34 -3.20 2.72
CA TYR A 203 4.93 -2.85 2.76
C TYR A 203 4.15 -3.73 3.74
N TRP A 204 4.41 -5.04 3.76
CA TRP A 204 3.75 -5.95 4.70
C TRP A 204 4.05 -5.57 6.15
N ARG A 205 5.33 -5.30 6.45
CA ARG A 205 5.80 -4.94 7.78
C ARG A 205 5.34 -3.55 8.22
N SER A 206 5.30 -2.62 7.27
CA SER A 206 4.77 -1.27 7.45
C SER A 206 3.30 -1.33 7.86
N PHE A 207 2.48 -2.04 7.08
CA PHE A 207 1.07 -2.27 7.39
C PHE A 207 0.88 -2.91 8.77
N LEU A 208 1.61 -4.00 9.06
CA LEU A 208 1.47 -4.72 10.32
C LEU A 208 1.89 -3.86 11.52
N THR A 209 2.95 -3.07 11.38
CA THR A 209 3.43 -2.16 12.43
C THR A 209 2.42 -1.03 12.66
N VAL A 210 1.86 -0.45 11.59
CA VAL A 210 0.79 0.56 11.71
C VAL A 210 -0.48 0.00 12.33
N ASP A 211 -0.91 -1.19 11.91
CA ASP A 211 -2.07 -1.86 12.52
C ASP A 211 -1.86 -2.06 14.03
N LYS A 212 -0.64 -2.42 14.46
CA LYS A 212 -0.27 -2.49 15.88
C LYS A 212 -0.30 -1.13 16.57
N LEU A 213 0.16 -0.07 15.90
CA LEU A 213 0.08 1.30 16.44
C LEU A 213 -1.38 1.72 16.64
N VAL A 214 -2.25 1.44 15.68
CA VAL A 214 -3.69 1.74 15.78
C VAL A 214 -4.33 0.92 16.91
N GLU A 215 -3.99 -0.37 17.06
CA GLU A 215 -4.44 -1.18 18.20
C GLU A 215 -4.05 -0.56 19.55
N ASN A 216 -2.79 -0.09 19.68
CA ASN A 216 -2.26 0.41 20.95
C ASN A 216 -2.70 1.85 21.27
N LEU A 217 -2.87 2.70 20.26
CA LEU A 217 -3.31 4.11 20.41
C LEU A 217 -4.82 4.27 20.30
N GLY A 218 -5.54 3.27 19.80
CA GLY A 218 -6.99 3.18 19.76
C GLY A 218 -7.67 3.81 18.55
N SER A 219 -6.97 4.61 17.73
CA SER A 219 -7.52 5.19 16.50
C SER A 219 -6.43 5.65 15.53
N VAL A 220 -6.80 5.78 14.25
CA VAL A 220 -5.93 6.32 13.20
C VAL A 220 -5.55 7.78 13.50
N GLN A 221 -6.50 8.59 14.00
CA GLN A 221 -6.22 9.98 14.39
C GLN A 221 -5.16 10.04 15.50
N ALA A 222 -5.25 9.18 16.51
CA ALA A 222 -4.25 9.16 17.58
C ALA A 222 -2.84 8.75 17.08
N VAL A 223 -2.76 7.93 16.04
CA VAL A 223 -1.50 7.59 15.37
C VAL A 223 -0.92 8.82 14.66
N PHE A 224 -1.72 9.54 13.87
CA PHE A 224 -1.29 10.79 13.23
C PHE A 224 -0.91 11.86 14.25
N ASP A 225 -1.69 12.04 15.32
CA ASP A 225 -1.34 12.98 16.40
C ASP A 225 0.02 12.64 17.02
N SER A 226 0.34 11.35 17.13
CA SER A 226 1.63 10.90 17.65
C SER A 226 2.77 11.12 16.67
N TYR A 227 2.53 10.86 15.38
CA TYR A 227 3.45 11.20 14.30
C TYR A 227 3.74 12.71 14.25
N HIS A 228 2.73 13.57 14.35
CA HIS A 228 2.92 15.02 14.38
C HIS A 228 3.62 15.50 15.66
N ARG A 229 3.41 14.83 16.80
CA ARG A 229 4.22 15.11 18.01
C ARG A 229 5.70 14.83 17.76
N TRP A 230 6.03 13.69 17.16
CA TRP A 230 7.40 13.38 16.76
C TRP A 230 7.96 14.42 15.77
N ALA A 231 7.16 14.81 14.77
CA ALA A 231 7.54 15.78 13.75
C ALA A 231 7.91 17.17 14.33
N ASN A 232 7.28 17.54 15.45
CA ASN A 232 7.51 18.78 16.18
C ASN A 232 8.66 18.71 17.20
N THR A 233 9.38 17.59 17.28
CA THR A 233 10.63 17.49 18.04
C THR A 233 11.83 17.94 17.19
N ASP A 234 13.02 17.93 17.77
CA ASP A 234 14.28 18.13 17.03
C ASP A 234 14.60 16.96 16.07
N LYS A 235 13.75 15.92 16.01
CA LYS A 235 13.86 14.73 15.13
C LYS A 235 15.24 14.05 15.21
N THR A 236 15.85 14.06 16.40
CA THR A 236 17.13 13.38 16.66
C THR A 236 17.02 11.86 16.66
N LEU A 237 15.79 11.33 16.78
CA LEU A 237 15.46 9.91 16.72
C LEU A 237 14.58 9.63 15.51
N PRO A 238 14.83 8.54 14.76
CA PRO A 238 13.90 8.03 13.76
C PRO A 238 12.51 7.81 14.35
N LEU A 239 11.47 7.95 13.53
CA LEU A 239 10.06 7.86 13.97
C LEU A 239 9.77 6.53 14.68
N LEU A 240 10.27 5.43 14.15
CA LEU A 240 10.10 4.10 14.75
C LEU A 240 10.71 4.05 16.16
N ASP A 241 11.97 4.50 16.29
CA ASP A 241 12.69 4.47 17.56
C ASP A 241 12.01 5.38 18.60
N TRP A 242 11.47 6.50 18.15
CA TRP A 242 10.65 7.37 18.99
C TRP A 242 9.39 6.66 19.48
N PHE A 243 8.66 5.93 18.62
CA PHE A 243 7.49 5.14 19.07
C PHE A 243 7.87 4.08 20.13
N ILE A 244 9.04 3.46 19.98
CA ILE A 244 9.57 2.48 20.95
C ILE A 244 9.94 3.17 22.26
N GLU A 245 10.63 4.32 22.21
CA GLU A 245 11.00 5.09 23.41
C GLU A 245 9.76 5.59 24.18
N GLN A 246 8.73 6.03 23.45
CA GLN A 246 7.44 6.40 24.03
C GLN A 246 6.62 5.20 24.55
N LYS A 247 7.14 3.96 24.38
CA LYS A 247 6.48 2.70 24.78
C LYS A 247 5.11 2.52 24.13
N ILE A 248 4.94 3.05 22.92
CA ILE A 248 3.73 2.87 22.13
C ILE A 248 3.73 1.49 21.50
N ILE A 249 4.91 1.02 21.05
CA ILE A 249 5.17 -0.35 20.61
C ILE A 249 6.48 -0.84 21.24
N ASP A 250 6.62 -2.15 21.43
CA ASP A 250 7.87 -2.72 21.96
C ASP A 250 8.95 -2.84 20.87
N LYS A 251 8.52 -3.13 19.65
CA LYS A 251 9.32 -3.22 18.43
C LYS A 251 8.41 -3.22 17.20
N GLU A 252 9.00 -2.97 16.04
CA GLU A 252 8.39 -3.27 14.74
C GLU A 252 8.15 -4.77 14.54
N ILE A 253 7.17 -5.09 13.69
CA ILE A 253 6.86 -6.46 13.26
C ILE A 253 7.83 -6.88 12.15
#